data_AF-A0A345E1J2-F1
#
_entry.id   AF-A0A345E1J2-F1
#
_cell.length_a   1.000
_cell.length_b   1.000
_cell.length_c   1.000
_cell.angle_alpha   90.00
_cell.angle_beta   90.00
_cell.angle_gamma   90.00
#
_symmetry.space_group_name_H-M   'P 1'
#
loop_
_entity.id
_entity.type
_entity.pdbx_description
1 polymer ?
#
loop_
_entity_poly.entity_id
_entity_poly.type
_entity_poly.pdbx_seq_one_letter_code
_entity_poly.pdbx_strand_id
1 'polypeptide(L)'
;MGGVNGGEADACGGDGRPTATLLLDDDPSSDAALDVAPESTNVLVVSASRSMREVVEEWRRRAGTLPAALGVITYAEFDRSASAAPSGTPSRKPLSGGDITVTSMSDPADLRRLGTAVTLYLDDWVDTDRETLVYVDALDPFVDANGVESTFQFLHLLVQSVDQSAADVVVRLDPSTTDERTINTYRPLFGRVVDATTTRTLDDDELHALLANGRRRFVLRSLLDQPTLELDRLATRLARWENDIDEPTDTQHTRAYTALASVHLPRLTEAGIVTFDRSAERVRLADGNWSADRLRRYLTAPLDDDG
;
A
#
# COMPACT_ATOMS: atom_id res chain seq x y z
N MET A 1 -54.61 -12.26 21.25
CA MET A 1 -54.51 -11.54 19.97
C MET A 1 -53.36 -10.56 20.08
N GLY A 2 -52.18 -10.99 19.65
CA GLY A 2 -51.00 -10.13 19.59
C GLY A 2 -50.98 -9.41 18.25
N GLY A 3 -51.00 -8.08 18.27
CA GLY A 3 -50.64 -7.25 17.14
C GLY A 3 -49.26 -6.68 17.39
N VAL A 4 -48.26 -7.18 16.66
CA VAL A 4 -46.95 -6.54 16.57
C VAL A 4 -46.96 -5.80 15.24
N ASN A 5 -47.09 -4.48 15.29
CA ASN A 5 -46.61 -3.59 14.23
C ASN A 5 -45.21 -3.20 14.70
N GLY A 6 -44.14 -3.55 14.00
CA GLY A 6 -43.87 -3.00 12.67
C GLY A 6 -43.09 -1.71 12.87
N GLY A 7 -41.91 -1.82 13.48
CA GLY A 7 -40.92 -0.75 13.54
C GLY A 7 -39.83 -1.06 12.53
N GLU A 8 -39.91 -0.40 11.38
CA GLU A 8 -38.75 -0.13 10.52
C GLU A 8 -37.62 0.41 11.38
N ALA A 9 -36.53 -0.36 11.47
CA ALA A 9 -35.22 0.18 11.78
C ALA A 9 -34.52 0.40 10.44
N ASP A 10 -34.84 1.55 9.84
CA ASP A 10 -33.96 2.18 8.87
C ASP A 10 -32.74 2.76 9.61
N ALA A 11 -31.66 2.96 8.85
CA ALA A 11 -30.33 3.46 9.21
C ALA A 11 -29.27 2.39 9.53
N CYS A 12 -28.58 1.97 8.46
CA CYS A 12 -27.15 1.63 8.47
C CYS A 12 -26.37 2.63 9.34
N GLY A 13 -26.03 2.22 10.57
CA GLY A 13 -25.15 2.96 11.46
C GLY A 13 -23.69 2.58 11.23
N GLY A 14 -22.95 3.49 10.59
CA GLY A 14 -21.56 3.83 10.90
C GLY A 14 -20.49 2.76 10.76
N ASP A 15 -19.95 2.59 9.55
CA ASP A 15 -18.55 2.19 9.39
C ASP A 15 -17.76 3.46 9.04
N GLY A 16 -17.41 4.23 10.08
CA GLY A 16 -16.46 5.33 9.95
C GLY A 16 -15.14 4.73 9.51
N ARG A 17 -14.85 4.76 8.21
CA ARG A 17 -13.52 4.40 7.70
C ARG A 17 -12.51 5.27 8.45
N PRO A 18 -11.41 4.69 8.97
CA PRO A 18 -10.41 5.48 9.65
C PRO A 18 -9.85 6.52 8.67
N THR A 19 -10.19 7.77 8.94
CA THR A 19 -9.84 8.97 8.16
C THR A 19 -8.33 9.22 8.10
N ALA A 20 -7.55 8.54 8.96
CA ALA A 20 -6.11 8.70 9.08
C ALA A 20 -5.39 7.35 9.11
N THR A 21 -4.47 7.15 8.16
CA THR A 21 -3.62 5.97 8.03
C THR A 21 -2.14 6.33 8.16
N LEU A 22 -1.42 5.60 9.02
CA LEU A 22 0.05 5.58 9.04
C LEU A 22 0.55 4.44 8.15
N LEU A 23 1.37 4.76 7.16
CA LEU A 23 2.01 3.81 6.25
C LEU A 23 3.49 3.65 6.66
N LEU A 24 3.87 2.45 7.08
CA LEU A 24 5.28 2.09 7.32
C LEU A 24 5.84 1.48 6.05
N ASP A 25 6.70 2.20 5.34
CA ASP A 25 7.26 1.78 4.05
C ASP A 25 8.69 2.32 3.91
N ASP A 26 9.63 1.45 3.55
CA ASP A 26 11.05 1.72 3.38
C ASP A 26 11.43 2.01 1.91
N ASP A 27 10.49 1.83 0.96
CA ASP A 27 10.70 2.20 -0.43
C ASP A 27 10.14 3.61 -0.70
N PRO A 28 11.00 4.64 -0.85
CA PRO A 28 10.57 6.01 -1.10
C PRO A 28 9.83 6.16 -2.45
N SER A 29 9.95 5.19 -3.36
CA SER A 29 9.35 5.15 -4.69
C SER A 29 8.11 4.25 -4.81
N SER A 30 7.69 3.65 -3.69
CA SER A 30 6.49 2.84 -3.60
C SER A 30 5.36 3.64 -2.94
N ASP A 31 4.52 4.28 -3.76
CA ASP A 31 3.21 4.77 -3.33
C ASP A 31 2.12 3.66 -3.49
N ALA A 32 2.52 2.39 -3.52
CA ALA A 32 1.68 1.23 -3.86
C ALA A 32 0.50 1.01 -2.89
N ALA A 33 0.58 1.56 -1.68
CA ALA A 33 -0.46 1.44 -0.66
C ALA A 33 -1.64 2.43 -0.84
N LEU A 34 -1.56 3.38 -1.78
CA LEU A 34 -2.65 4.32 -2.08
C LEU A 34 -3.68 3.69 -3.04
N ASP A 35 -4.58 2.89 -2.47
CA ASP A 35 -5.72 2.28 -3.17
C ASP A 35 -6.84 3.32 -3.37
N VAL A 36 -6.65 4.22 -4.34
CA VAL A 36 -7.62 5.27 -4.69
C VAL A 36 -7.99 5.23 -6.16
N ALA A 37 -9.25 5.55 -6.45
CA ALA A 37 -9.76 5.67 -7.83
C ALA A 37 -9.41 7.07 -8.39
N PRO A 38 -8.40 7.20 -9.28
CA PRO A 38 -7.85 8.50 -9.64
C PRO A 38 -8.90 9.49 -10.17
N GLU A 39 -9.79 9.03 -11.06
CA GLU A 39 -10.76 9.88 -11.74
C GLU A 39 -11.84 10.50 -10.83
N SER A 40 -12.04 9.95 -9.63
CA SER A 40 -13.02 10.42 -8.64
C SER A 40 -12.40 11.06 -7.40
N THR A 41 -11.07 11.07 -7.29
CA THR A 41 -10.37 11.50 -6.06
C THR A 41 -9.47 12.70 -6.34
N ASN A 42 -9.60 13.75 -5.54
CA ASN A 42 -8.63 14.83 -5.44
C ASN A 42 -7.48 14.39 -4.52
N VAL A 43 -6.23 14.59 -4.95
CA VAL A 43 -5.06 14.14 -4.20
C VAL A 43 -4.14 15.32 -3.92
N LEU A 44 -3.84 15.58 -2.66
CA LEU A 44 -2.84 16.53 -2.22
C LEU A 44 -1.60 15.78 -1.75
N VAL A 45 -0.48 15.93 -2.46
CA VAL A 45 0.81 15.36 -2.05
C VAL A 45 1.65 16.43 -1.36
N VAL A 46 2.11 16.15 -0.14
CA VAL A 46 3.09 16.93 0.59
C VAL A 46 4.42 16.21 0.52
N SER A 47 5.41 16.83 -0.13
CA SER A 47 6.74 16.26 -0.30
C SER A 47 7.86 17.25 -0.05
N ALA A 48 8.72 16.94 0.92
CA ALA A 48 9.95 17.71 1.14
C ALA A 48 11.09 17.30 0.19
N SER A 49 11.09 16.05 -0.27
CA SER A 49 12.21 15.48 -1.02
C SER A 49 11.95 15.42 -2.53
N ARG A 50 10.71 15.19 -2.95
CA ARG A 50 10.34 15.01 -4.36
C ARG A 50 9.92 16.34 -4.99
N SER A 51 10.37 16.52 -6.22
CA SER A 51 9.87 17.55 -7.13
C SER A 51 8.48 17.20 -7.65
N MET A 52 7.75 18.20 -8.15
CA MET A 52 6.44 17.95 -8.78
C MET A 52 6.56 16.97 -9.95
N ARG A 53 7.65 17.03 -10.72
CA ARG A 53 7.87 16.14 -11.87
C ARG A 53 7.93 14.69 -11.44
N GLU A 54 8.66 14.40 -10.37
CA GLU A 54 8.79 13.05 -9.84
C GLU A 54 7.43 12.53 -9.36
N VAL A 55 6.69 13.34 -8.58
CA VAL A 55 5.33 12.98 -8.11
C VAL A 55 4.39 12.67 -9.28
N VAL A 56 4.38 13.51 -10.32
CA VAL A 56 3.51 13.33 -11.50
C VAL A 56 3.88 12.08 -12.30
N GLU A 57 5.17 11.86 -12.56
CA GLU A 57 5.65 10.70 -13.32
C GLU A 57 5.38 9.40 -12.57
N GLU A 58 5.53 9.39 -11.25
CA GLU A 58 5.24 8.23 -10.42
C GLU A 58 3.76 7.88 -10.40
N TRP A 59 2.89 8.89 -10.22
CA TRP A 59 1.44 8.69 -10.28
C TRP A 59 1.00 8.10 -11.62
N ARG A 60 1.50 8.65 -12.74
CA ARG A 60 1.21 8.13 -14.08
C ARG A 60 1.71 6.71 -14.29
N ARG A 61 2.90 6.39 -13.77
CA ARG A 61 3.47 5.04 -13.84
C ARG A 61 2.57 4.01 -13.13
N ARG A 62 2.02 4.39 -11.97
CA ARG A 62 1.22 3.52 -11.11
C ARG A 62 -0.21 3.33 -11.62
N ALA A 63 -0.93 4.43 -11.86
CA ALA A 63 -2.36 4.39 -12.15
C ALA A 63 -2.72 4.60 -13.62
N GLY A 64 -1.73 4.89 -14.47
CA GLY A 64 -1.93 5.18 -15.89
C GLY A 64 -2.53 6.57 -16.19
N THR A 65 -3.26 7.17 -15.24
CA THR A 65 -3.86 8.50 -15.34
C THR A 65 -3.57 9.34 -14.11
N LEU A 66 -3.80 10.65 -14.21
CA LEU A 66 -3.75 11.56 -13.07
C LEU A 66 -5.06 11.52 -12.29
N PRO A 67 -5.03 11.89 -10.99
CA PRO A 67 -6.24 12.08 -10.22
C PRO A 67 -7.09 13.24 -10.75
N ALA A 68 -8.33 13.33 -10.29
CA ALA A 68 -9.28 14.36 -10.65
C ALA A 68 -8.73 15.78 -10.52
N ALA A 69 -8.06 16.03 -9.40
CA ALA A 69 -7.23 17.19 -9.16
C ALA A 69 -5.98 16.74 -8.39
N LEU A 70 -4.82 17.30 -8.73
CA LEU A 70 -3.55 17.00 -8.08
C LEU A 70 -2.96 18.28 -7.49
N GLY A 71 -2.98 18.40 -6.17
CA GLY A 71 -2.21 19.38 -5.43
C GLY A 71 -0.83 18.83 -5.09
N VAL A 72 0.23 19.61 -5.27
CA VAL A 72 1.59 19.24 -4.82
C VAL A 72 2.17 20.38 -3.99
N ILE A 73 2.44 20.12 -2.71
CA ILE A 73 3.22 20.98 -1.83
C ILE A 73 4.65 20.45 -1.85
N THR A 74 5.59 21.21 -2.44
CA THR A 74 6.99 20.79 -2.58
C THR A 74 7.96 21.82 -2.01
N TYR A 75 9.13 21.34 -1.55
CA TYR A 75 10.24 22.17 -1.07
C TYR A 75 11.41 22.21 -2.06
N ALA A 76 11.40 21.31 -3.06
CA ALA A 76 12.46 21.16 -4.04
C ALA A 76 12.35 22.18 -5.19
N GLU A 77 11.16 22.69 -5.48
CA GLU A 77 10.93 23.56 -6.64
C GLU A 77 10.77 25.03 -6.21
N PHE A 78 11.86 25.79 -6.19
CA PHE A 78 11.99 27.13 -6.82
C PHE A 78 13.44 27.62 -6.77
N ASP A 79 14.36 26.85 -7.35
CA ASP A 79 15.58 27.44 -7.88
C ASP A 79 15.24 28.20 -9.18
N ARG A 80 15.20 29.54 -9.11
CA ARG A 80 15.51 30.54 -10.17
C ARG A 80 14.46 31.54 -10.68
N SER A 81 13.21 31.62 -10.25
CA SER A 81 12.37 32.76 -10.71
C SER A 81 11.25 33.15 -9.76
N ALA A 82 11.29 34.43 -9.39
CA ALA A 82 10.39 35.18 -8.53
C ALA A 82 10.67 35.07 -7.03
N SER A 83 11.18 36.19 -6.50
CA SER A 83 11.17 36.54 -5.08
C SER A 83 9.77 36.29 -4.49
N ALA A 84 9.60 35.21 -3.74
CA ALA A 84 8.49 35.06 -2.82
C ALA A 84 8.92 35.67 -1.49
N ALA A 85 8.22 36.71 -1.04
CA ALA A 85 8.44 37.28 0.28
C ALA A 85 8.15 36.20 1.35
N PRO A 86 9.00 36.07 2.39
CA PRO A 86 8.91 34.99 3.39
C PRO A 86 7.70 35.07 4.33
N SER A 87 6.75 35.97 4.11
CA SER A 87 5.71 36.34 5.09
C SER A 87 4.27 36.44 4.54
N GLY A 88 3.98 35.89 3.36
CA GLY A 88 2.63 35.87 2.76
C GLY A 88 1.96 34.50 2.73
N THR A 89 0.66 34.45 2.41
CA THR A 89 -0.09 33.20 2.15
C THR A 89 0.64 32.30 1.14
N PRO A 90 0.63 30.96 1.30
CA PRO A 90 1.25 30.04 0.35
C PRO A 90 0.74 30.30 -1.08
N SER A 91 1.66 30.56 -2.01
CA SER A 91 1.30 30.86 -3.41
C SER A 91 1.06 29.56 -4.18
N ARG A 92 -0.18 29.37 -4.63
CA ARG A 92 -0.62 28.24 -5.46
C ARG A 92 -0.51 28.59 -6.94
N LYS A 93 0.16 27.75 -7.74
CA LYS A 93 0.35 27.95 -9.17
C LYS A 93 -0.29 26.80 -9.96
N PRO A 94 -1.38 27.04 -10.70
CA PRO A 94 -1.92 26.04 -11.62
C PRO A 94 -0.97 25.84 -12.80
N LEU A 95 -0.85 24.60 -13.27
CA LEU A 95 -0.02 24.23 -14.42
C LEU A 95 -0.87 23.92 -15.65
N SER A 96 -0.30 24.14 -16.83
CA SER A 96 -0.96 23.82 -18.10
C SER A 96 -0.88 22.31 -18.38
N GLY A 97 -2.02 21.67 -18.67
CA GLY A 97 -2.08 20.27 -19.10
C GLY A 97 -2.70 19.27 -18.11
N GLY A 98 -3.32 19.75 -17.03
CA GLY A 98 -4.14 18.97 -16.09
C GLY A 98 -4.63 19.86 -14.94
N ASP A 99 -5.53 19.36 -14.09
CA ASP A 99 -5.96 20.01 -12.84
C ASP A 99 -4.86 19.87 -11.77
N ILE A 100 -3.63 20.29 -12.11
CA ILE A 100 -2.44 20.23 -11.27
C ILE A 100 -2.16 21.62 -10.70
N THR A 101 -2.07 21.71 -9.39
CA THR A 101 -1.70 22.94 -8.68
C THR A 101 -0.48 22.68 -7.81
N VAL A 102 0.52 23.55 -7.91
CA VAL A 102 1.76 23.43 -7.13
C VAL A 102 1.86 24.57 -6.13
N THR A 103 2.19 24.23 -4.89
CA THR A 103 2.56 25.17 -3.84
C THR A 103 4.00 24.90 -3.45
N SER A 104 4.84 25.93 -3.52
CA SER A 104 6.23 25.79 -3.08
C SER A 104 6.42 26.35 -1.68
N MET A 105 7.27 25.66 -0.93
CA MET A 105 7.68 25.99 0.43
C MET A 105 9.20 26.13 0.52
N SER A 106 9.67 26.97 1.42
CA SER A 106 11.09 27.29 1.53
C SER A 106 11.76 26.68 2.75
N ASP A 107 10.98 26.28 3.76
CA ASP A 107 11.50 25.80 5.04
C ASP A 107 10.57 24.75 5.68
N PRO A 108 11.03 23.49 5.83
CA PRO A 108 10.25 22.44 6.49
C PRO A 108 10.04 22.71 7.99
N ALA A 109 10.76 23.65 8.60
CA ALA A 109 10.51 24.10 9.97
C ALA A 109 9.23 24.95 10.13
N ASP A 110 8.67 25.48 9.03
CA ASP A 110 7.44 26.29 9.09
C ASP A 110 6.17 25.43 8.97
N LEU A 111 5.92 24.62 10.00
CA LEU A 111 4.73 23.75 10.09
C LEU A 111 3.41 24.54 10.05
N ARG A 112 3.42 25.82 10.46
CA ARG A 112 2.23 26.69 10.39
C ARG A 112 1.88 27.04 8.95
N ARG A 113 2.90 27.39 8.14
CA ARG A 113 2.72 27.65 6.72
C ARG A 113 2.30 26.40 5.97
N LEU A 114 2.84 25.23 6.33
CA LEU A 114 2.40 23.95 5.78
C LEU A 114 0.92 23.68 6.10
N GLY A 115 0.53 23.78 7.36
CA GLY A 115 -0.86 23.61 7.78
C GLY A 115 -1.82 24.54 7.03
N THR A 116 -1.45 25.83 6.91
CA THR A 116 -2.23 26.81 6.14
C THR A 116 -2.39 26.40 4.67
N ALA A 117 -1.34 25.89 4.04
CA ALA A 117 -1.42 25.43 2.66
C ALA A 117 -2.34 24.22 2.50
N VAL A 118 -2.27 23.25 3.40
CA VAL A 118 -3.15 22.08 3.36
C VAL A 118 -4.61 22.49 3.52
N THR A 119 -4.93 23.34 4.50
CA THR A 119 -6.30 23.83 4.70
C THR A 119 -6.84 24.56 3.48
N LEU A 120 -6.02 25.37 2.78
CA LEU A 120 -6.45 26.02 1.55
C LEU A 120 -6.85 25.04 0.43
N TYR A 121 -6.24 23.86 0.36
CA TYR A 121 -6.67 22.83 -0.60
C TYR A 121 -7.95 22.12 -0.14
N LEU A 122 -8.05 21.80 1.16
CA LEU A 122 -9.24 21.18 1.72
C LEU A 122 -10.48 22.08 1.54
N ASP A 123 -10.33 23.38 1.81
CA ASP A 123 -11.40 24.37 1.65
C ASP A 123 -11.83 24.52 0.17
N ASP A 124 -10.90 24.43 -0.78
CA ASP A 124 -11.22 24.49 -2.21
C ASP A 124 -11.95 23.23 -2.70
N TRP A 125 -11.74 22.08 -2.03
CA TRP A 125 -12.24 20.77 -2.47
C TRP A 125 -13.44 20.26 -1.67
N VAL A 126 -13.77 20.87 -0.53
CA VAL A 126 -14.88 20.45 0.35
C VAL A 126 -16.23 20.42 -0.36
N ASP A 127 -16.46 21.31 -1.33
CA ASP A 127 -17.71 21.42 -2.08
C ASP A 127 -17.69 20.60 -3.39
N THR A 128 -16.64 19.82 -3.64
CA THR A 128 -16.58 18.95 -4.82
C THR A 128 -17.22 17.59 -4.50
N ASP A 129 -17.99 17.02 -5.43
CA ASP A 129 -18.54 15.65 -5.33
C ASP A 129 -17.45 14.57 -5.50
N ARG A 130 -16.25 14.81 -4.95
CA ARG A 130 -15.04 14.00 -5.12
C ARG A 130 -14.45 13.64 -3.77
N GLU A 131 -13.91 12.44 -3.65
CA GLU A 131 -13.13 12.07 -2.47
C GLU A 131 -11.87 12.93 -2.40
N THR A 132 -11.40 13.26 -1.20
CA THR A 132 -10.17 14.03 -1.02
C THR A 132 -9.18 13.23 -0.20
N LEU A 133 -7.95 13.08 -0.71
CA LEU A 133 -6.85 12.41 -0.02
C LEU A 133 -5.69 13.38 0.18
N VAL A 134 -5.21 13.50 1.41
CA VAL A 134 -3.94 14.15 1.74
C VAL A 134 -2.88 13.08 1.96
N TYR A 135 -1.81 13.13 1.18
CA TYR A 135 -0.68 12.21 1.27
C TYR A 135 0.58 12.95 1.69
N VAL A 136 1.13 12.60 2.86
CA VAL A 136 2.44 13.09 3.34
C VAL A 136 3.46 11.99 3.09
N ASP A 137 4.40 12.25 2.19
CA ASP A 137 5.26 11.19 1.67
C ASP A 137 6.48 10.87 2.53
N ALA A 138 6.94 11.78 3.37
CA ALA A 138 8.07 11.52 4.24
C ALA A 138 7.97 12.43 5.45
N LEU A 139 8.01 11.83 6.64
CA LEU A 139 8.05 12.59 7.88
C LEU A 139 9.45 13.04 8.27
N ASP A 140 10.50 12.32 7.88
CA ASP A 140 11.87 12.55 8.31
C ASP A 140 12.31 14.02 8.15
N PRO A 141 12.08 14.70 7.00
CA PRO A 141 12.49 16.10 6.86
C PRO A 141 11.80 17.06 7.83
N PHE A 142 10.58 16.74 8.27
CA PHE A 142 9.86 17.55 9.25
C PHE A 142 10.31 17.23 10.68
N VAL A 143 10.56 15.96 10.98
CA VAL A 143 11.09 15.52 12.28
C VAL A 143 12.50 16.04 12.50
N ASP A 144 13.36 16.01 11.48
CA ASP A 144 14.73 16.54 11.54
C ASP A 144 14.75 18.05 11.78
N ALA A 145 13.82 18.79 11.16
CA ALA A 145 13.75 20.25 11.27
C ALA A 145 13.08 20.73 12.57
N ASN A 146 12.06 20.02 13.07
CA ASN A 146 11.21 20.48 14.17
C ASN A 146 11.30 19.63 15.45
N GLY A 147 11.87 18.43 15.36
CA GLY A 147 11.80 17.41 16.40
C GLY A 147 10.47 16.64 16.41
N VAL A 148 10.48 15.52 17.15
CA VAL A 148 9.36 14.58 17.24
C VAL A 148 8.11 15.22 17.84
N GLU A 149 8.25 16.00 18.92
CA GLU A 149 7.10 16.56 19.65
C GLU A 149 6.34 17.61 18.83
N SER A 150 7.05 18.55 18.19
CA SER A 150 6.42 19.57 17.35
C SER A 150 5.78 18.98 16.10
N THR A 151 6.42 17.96 15.49
CA THR A 151 5.85 17.23 14.36
C THR A 151 4.60 16.44 14.77
N PHE A 152 4.60 15.83 15.95
CA PHE A 152 3.43 15.14 16.51
C PHE A 152 2.24 16.10 16.70
N GLN A 153 2.48 17.28 17.29
CA GLN A 153 1.43 18.29 17.46
C GLN A 153 0.86 18.75 16.11
N PHE A 154 1.72 18.95 15.12
CA PHE A 154 1.29 19.28 13.77
C PHE A 154 0.43 18.17 13.15
N LEU A 155 0.87 16.91 13.20
CA LEU A 155 0.11 15.77 12.67
C LEU A 155 -1.23 15.60 13.37
N HIS A 156 -1.27 15.81 14.69
CA HIS A 156 -2.52 15.78 15.44
C HIS A 156 -3.53 16.82 14.92
N LEU A 157 -3.07 18.06 14.71
CA LEU A 157 -3.91 19.13 14.14
C LEU A 157 -4.30 18.86 12.69
N LEU A 158 -3.39 18.29 11.89
CA LEU A 158 -3.65 17.90 10.51
C LEU A 158 -4.75 16.84 10.42
N VAL A 159 -4.64 15.76 11.19
CA VAL A 159 -5.66 14.70 11.27
C VAL A 159 -7.01 15.28 11.67
N GLN A 160 -7.02 16.19 12.66
CA GLN A 160 -8.25 16.86 13.08
C GLN A 160 -8.84 17.76 11.99
N SER A 161 -8.01 18.46 11.22
CA SER A 161 -8.47 19.31 10.11
C SER A 161 -9.02 18.51 8.95
N VAL A 162 -8.38 17.38 8.62
CA VAL A 162 -8.79 16.48 7.54
C VAL A 162 -10.13 15.82 7.86
N ASP A 163 -10.32 15.38 9.11
CA ASP A 163 -11.57 14.79 9.58
C ASP A 163 -12.76 15.77 9.50
N GLN A 164 -12.54 17.04 9.83
CA GLN A 164 -13.55 18.09 9.69
C GLN A 164 -13.98 18.35 8.24
N SER A 165 -13.08 18.12 7.28
CA SER A 165 -13.32 18.30 5.85
C SER A 165 -13.77 17.02 5.15
N ALA A 166 -14.03 15.93 5.90
CA ALA A 166 -14.38 14.61 5.35
C ALA A 166 -13.40 14.09 4.28
N ALA A 167 -12.12 14.46 4.41
CA ALA A 167 -11.03 13.97 3.58
C ALA A 167 -10.31 12.83 4.27
N ASP A 168 -9.56 11.99 3.56
CA ASP A 168 -8.65 11.00 4.14
C ASP A 168 -7.22 11.55 4.22
N VAL A 169 -6.43 11.08 5.18
CA VAL A 169 -4.99 11.34 5.27
C VAL A 169 -4.19 10.06 5.37
N VAL A 170 -3.14 9.97 4.55
CA VAL A 170 -2.13 8.92 4.60
C VAL A 170 -0.78 9.57 4.86
N VAL A 171 -0.07 9.12 5.89
CA VAL A 171 1.25 9.63 6.24
C VAL A 171 2.24 8.47 6.17
N ARG A 172 3.30 8.61 5.37
CA ARG A 172 4.37 7.61 5.29
C ARG A 172 5.47 7.93 6.29
N LEU A 173 5.96 6.86 6.93
CA LEU A 173 7.10 6.87 7.83
C LEU A 173 8.01 5.69 7.46
N ASP A 174 9.31 5.95 7.31
CA ASP A 174 10.29 4.91 6.97
C ASP A 174 10.82 4.27 8.26
N PRO A 175 10.52 2.99 8.53
CA PRO A 175 10.99 2.31 9.73
C PRO A 175 12.48 1.93 9.69
N SER A 176 13.16 2.07 8.54
CA SER A 176 14.60 1.84 8.40
C SER A 176 15.43 3.03 8.90
N THR A 177 14.89 4.25 8.78
CA THR A 177 15.50 5.50 9.27
C THR A 177 14.92 5.96 10.60
N THR A 178 13.70 5.53 10.95
CA THR A 178 13.00 5.92 12.18
C THR A 178 13.02 4.82 13.24
N ASP A 179 13.38 5.17 14.48
CA ASP A 179 13.38 4.22 15.59
C ASP A 179 11.96 3.82 16.06
N GLU A 180 11.83 2.61 16.59
CA GLU A 180 10.54 2.03 17.02
C GLU A 180 9.80 2.88 18.08
N ARG A 181 10.54 3.60 18.93
CA ARG A 181 9.93 4.47 19.95
C ARG A 181 9.28 5.69 19.30
N THR A 182 9.91 6.28 18.31
CA THR A 182 9.34 7.37 17.51
C THR A 182 8.10 6.88 16.73
N ILE A 183 8.15 5.71 16.10
CA ILE A 183 6.98 5.09 15.44
C ILE A 183 5.82 4.91 16.42
N ASN A 184 6.09 4.32 17.60
CA ASN A 184 5.09 4.10 18.63
C ASN A 184 4.56 5.41 19.25
N THR A 185 5.31 6.50 19.14
CA THR A 185 4.86 7.83 19.54
C THR A 185 3.79 8.34 18.58
N TYR A 186 3.97 8.17 17.26
CA TYR A 186 3.00 8.65 16.27
C TYR A 186 1.79 7.75 16.07
N ARG A 187 1.95 6.44 16.25
CA ARG A 187 0.90 5.41 16.07
C ARG A 187 -0.48 5.80 16.62
N PRO A 188 -0.63 6.37 17.84
CA PRO A 188 -1.93 6.73 18.40
C PRO A 188 -2.69 7.83 17.65
N LEU A 189 -2.04 8.59 16.77
CA LEU A 189 -2.70 9.63 15.95
C LEU A 189 -3.52 9.04 14.79
N PHE A 190 -3.30 7.77 14.46
CA PHE A 190 -3.85 7.15 13.26
C PHE A 190 -4.81 6.03 13.64
N GLY A 191 -6.00 6.04 13.03
CA GLY A 191 -7.00 4.99 13.23
C GLY A 191 -6.62 3.67 12.55
N ARG A 192 -5.69 3.72 11.59
CA ARG A 192 -5.17 2.57 10.86
C ARG A 192 -3.66 2.67 10.70
N VAL A 193 -2.96 1.55 10.87
CA VAL A 193 -1.54 1.44 10.53
C VAL A 193 -1.36 0.31 9.54
N VAL A 194 -0.69 0.61 8.43
CA VAL A 194 -0.34 -0.34 7.37
C VAL A 194 1.16 -0.48 7.37
N ASP A 195 1.64 -1.71 7.51
CA ASP A 195 3.05 -2.02 7.39
C ASP A 195 3.32 -2.60 6.00
N ALA A 196 3.81 -1.75 5.09
CA ALA A 196 4.19 -2.11 3.74
C ALA A 196 5.63 -2.66 3.66
N THR A 197 6.48 -2.43 4.67
CA THR A 197 7.77 -3.16 4.81
C THR A 197 7.55 -4.67 5.02
N THR A 198 6.38 -5.03 5.55
CA THR A 198 5.92 -6.42 5.65
C THR A 198 5.48 -7.00 4.31
N THR A 199 5.57 -6.25 3.20
CA THR A 199 5.66 -6.82 1.85
C THR A 199 7.06 -7.42 1.66
N ARG A 200 7.37 -8.47 2.45
CA ARG A 200 8.66 -9.17 2.43
C ARG A 200 9.06 -9.54 1.00
N THR A 201 10.02 -8.82 0.43
CA THR A 201 10.89 -9.43 -0.59
C THR A 201 11.64 -10.55 0.10
N LEU A 202 11.22 -11.80 -0.15
CA LEU A 202 11.96 -12.96 0.33
C LEU A 202 13.41 -12.83 -0.14
N ASP A 203 14.36 -12.80 0.79
CA ASP A 203 15.76 -12.88 0.43
C ASP A 203 16.08 -14.26 -0.19
N ASP A 204 17.29 -14.44 -0.71
CA ASP A 204 17.65 -15.68 -1.41
C ASP A 204 17.66 -16.90 -0.46
N ASP A 205 18.03 -16.73 0.81
CA ASP A 205 18.11 -17.81 1.79
C ASP A 205 16.71 -18.27 2.25
N GLU A 206 15.81 -17.31 2.49
CA GLU A 206 14.41 -17.57 2.84
C GLU A 206 13.65 -18.18 1.66
N LEU A 207 13.87 -17.69 0.44
CA LEU A 207 13.31 -18.28 -0.76
C LEU A 207 13.85 -19.70 -0.97
N HIS A 208 15.14 -19.94 -0.73
CA HIS A 208 15.74 -21.26 -0.78
C HIS A 208 15.12 -22.21 0.25
N ALA A 209 15.04 -21.80 1.52
CA ALA A 209 14.44 -22.59 2.60
C ALA A 209 12.95 -22.90 2.34
N LEU A 210 12.22 -21.91 1.81
CA LEU A 210 10.84 -22.10 1.38
C LEU A 210 10.76 -23.09 0.22
N LEU A 211 11.61 -22.99 -0.80
CA LEU A 211 11.56 -23.85 -1.99
C LEU A 211 12.30 -25.18 -1.84
N ALA A 212 12.96 -25.45 -0.70
CA ALA A 212 13.59 -26.73 -0.42
C ALA A 212 12.61 -27.93 -0.55
N ASN A 213 11.32 -27.71 -0.24
CA ASN A 213 10.30 -28.76 -0.36
C ASN A 213 9.80 -28.93 -1.81
N GLY A 214 9.92 -30.15 -2.34
CA GLY A 214 9.49 -30.49 -3.71
C GLY A 214 8.02 -30.21 -4.02
N ARG A 215 7.11 -30.38 -3.05
CA ARG A 215 5.67 -30.11 -3.25
C ARG A 215 5.40 -28.62 -3.45
N ARG A 216 6.08 -27.72 -2.72
CA ARG A 216 5.96 -26.27 -2.92
C ARG A 216 6.49 -25.84 -4.30
N ARG A 217 7.61 -26.41 -4.73
CA ARG A 217 8.14 -26.21 -6.09
C ARG A 217 7.16 -26.70 -7.16
N PHE A 218 6.54 -27.85 -6.96
CA PHE A 218 5.54 -28.41 -7.87
C PHE A 218 4.33 -27.47 -8.03
N VAL A 219 3.83 -26.91 -6.92
CA VAL A 219 2.74 -25.92 -6.93
C VAL A 219 3.13 -24.72 -7.77
N LEU A 220 4.29 -24.11 -7.51
CA LEU A 220 4.72 -22.92 -8.23
C LEU A 220 4.96 -23.18 -9.72
N ARG A 221 5.56 -24.31 -10.10
CA ARG A 221 5.69 -24.70 -11.52
C ARG A 221 4.33 -24.81 -12.20
N SER A 222 3.38 -25.49 -11.55
CA SER A 222 2.01 -25.64 -12.07
C SER A 222 1.31 -24.30 -12.27
N LEU A 223 1.53 -23.36 -11.37
CA LEU A 223 0.97 -22.01 -11.43
C LEU A 223 1.68 -21.10 -12.44
N LEU A 224 2.99 -21.26 -12.65
CA LEU A 224 3.72 -20.53 -13.70
C LEU A 224 3.26 -20.95 -15.11
N ASP A 225 2.80 -22.19 -15.28
CA ASP A 225 2.20 -22.65 -16.53
C ASP A 225 0.72 -22.23 -16.65
N GLN A 226 -0.03 -22.23 -15.54
CA GLN A 226 -1.43 -21.83 -15.47
C GLN A 226 -1.65 -20.97 -14.22
N PRO A 227 -1.75 -19.63 -14.35
CA PRO A 227 -1.68 -18.69 -13.22
C PRO A 227 -2.80 -18.83 -12.19
N THR A 228 -3.84 -19.61 -12.50
CA THR A 228 -4.93 -19.92 -11.59
C THR A 228 -5.37 -21.36 -11.79
N LEU A 229 -5.49 -22.10 -10.68
CA LEU A 229 -5.89 -23.52 -10.65
C LEU A 229 -6.83 -23.79 -9.48
N GLU A 230 -7.76 -24.72 -9.68
CA GLU A 230 -8.56 -25.31 -8.60
C GLU A 230 -7.67 -26.24 -7.74
N LEU A 231 -7.91 -26.26 -6.43
CA LEU A 231 -7.16 -27.06 -5.47
C LEU A 231 -7.22 -28.56 -5.79
N ASP A 232 -8.39 -29.07 -6.15
CA ASP A 232 -8.62 -30.46 -6.54
C ASP A 232 -7.74 -30.86 -7.75
N ARG A 233 -7.70 -29.99 -8.77
CA ARG A 233 -6.86 -30.20 -9.95
C ARG A 233 -5.37 -30.20 -9.60
N LEU A 234 -4.96 -29.32 -8.68
CA LEU A 234 -3.59 -29.26 -8.19
C LEU A 234 -3.22 -30.50 -7.36
N ALA A 235 -4.15 -31.01 -6.55
CA ALA A 235 -4.00 -32.23 -5.76
C ALA A 235 -3.88 -33.47 -6.65
N THR A 236 -4.72 -33.60 -7.67
CA THR A 236 -4.62 -34.66 -8.69
C THR A 236 -3.26 -34.63 -9.39
N ARG A 237 -2.84 -33.45 -9.85
CA ARG A 237 -1.53 -33.26 -10.49
C ARG A 237 -0.38 -33.64 -9.56
N LEU A 238 -0.44 -33.22 -8.29
CA LEU A 238 0.58 -33.56 -7.31
C LEU A 238 0.61 -35.06 -7.02
N ALA A 239 -0.54 -35.70 -6.84
CA ALA A 239 -0.62 -37.14 -6.59
C ALA A 239 -0.03 -37.98 -7.74
N ARG A 240 -0.28 -37.58 -8.99
CA ARG A 240 0.35 -38.19 -10.18
C ARG A 240 1.86 -38.07 -10.14
N TRP A 241 2.36 -36.85 -9.90
CA TRP A 241 3.79 -36.57 -9.87
C TRP A 241 4.53 -37.31 -8.74
N GLU A 242 3.91 -37.44 -7.56
CA GLU A 242 4.54 -38.10 -6.42
C GLU A 242 4.64 -39.61 -6.53
N ASN A 243 3.69 -40.22 -7.23
CA ASN A 243 3.57 -41.67 -7.30
C ASN A 243 3.99 -42.22 -8.68
N ASP A 244 4.30 -41.34 -9.64
CA ASP A 244 4.62 -41.67 -11.03
C ASP A 244 3.52 -42.54 -11.69
N ILE A 245 2.28 -42.05 -11.60
CA ILE A 245 1.08 -42.75 -12.10
C ILE A 245 0.17 -41.80 -12.89
N ASP A 246 -0.57 -42.35 -13.85
CA ASP A 246 -1.53 -41.58 -14.65
C ASP A 246 -2.86 -41.35 -13.93
N GLU A 247 -3.31 -42.31 -13.12
CA GLU A 247 -4.60 -42.25 -12.44
C GLU A 247 -4.43 -42.50 -10.94
N PRO A 248 -4.40 -41.43 -10.12
CA PRO A 248 -4.22 -41.57 -8.69
C PRO A 248 -5.46 -42.17 -8.03
N THR A 249 -5.23 -43.05 -7.06
CA THR A 249 -6.31 -43.56 -6.20
C THR A 249 -6.89 -42.44 -5.33
N ASP A 250 -8.13 -42.60 -4.87
CA ASP A 250 -8.78 -41.67 -3.94
C ASP A 250 -7.93 -41.39 -2.70
N THR A 251 -7.21 -42.40 -2.20
CA THR A 251 -6.31 -42.24 -1.05
C THR A 251 -5.09 -41.38 -1.37
N GLN A 252 -4.48 -41.56 -2.54
CA GLN A 252 -3.35 -40.73 -2.98
C GLN A 252 -3.80 -39.29 -3.23
N HIS A 253 -4.96 -39.10 -3.88
CA HIS A 253 -5.57 -37.79 -4.09
C HIS A 253 -5.85 -37.08 -2.77
N THR A 254 -6.54 -37.74 -1.83
CA THR A 254 -6.90 -37.17 -0.51
C THR A 254 -5.67 -36.75 0.28
N ARG A 255 -4.59 -37.54 0.23
CA ARG A 255 -3.31 -37.20 0.88
C ARG A 255 -2.67 -35.96 0.28
N ALA A 256 -2.63 -35.86 -1.05
CA ALA A 256 -2.09 -34.70 -1.76
C ALA A 256 -2.91 -33.44 -1.46
N TYR A 257 -4.23 -33.54 -1.55
CA TYR A 257 -5.17 -32.46 -1.25
C TYR A 257 -4.96 -31.94 0.18
N THR A 258 -4.96 -32.82 1.18
CA THR A 258 -4.80 -32.43 2.59
C THR A 258 -3.46 -31.73 2.83
N ALA A 259 -2.37 -32.25 2.26
CA ALA A 259 -1.05 -31.64 2.40
C ALA A 259 -0.98 -30.25 1.75
N LEU A 260 -1.58 -30.08 0.57
CA LEU A 260 -1.67 -28.79 -0.10
C LEU A 260 -2.44 -27.79 0.77
N ALA A 261 -3.65 -28.14 1.20
CA ALA A 261 -4.54 -27.24 1.92
C ALA A 261 -4.02 -26.86 3.33
N SER A 262 -3.39 -27.79 4.04
CA SER A 262 -3.01 -27.60 5.45
C SER A 262 -1.57 -27.14 5.66
N VAL A 263 -0.66 -27.41 4.73
CA VAL A 263 0.78 -27.14 4.90
C VAL A 263 1.34 -26.26 3.79
N HIS A 264 1.20 -26.68 2.54
CA HIS A 264 1.97 -26.06 1.45
C HIS A 264 1.39 -24.72 1.00
N LEU A 265 0.08 -24.65 0.77
CA LEU A 265 -0.58 -23.41 0.36
C LEU A 265 -0.57 -22.36 1.46
N PRO A 266 -0.84 -22.68 2.75
CA PRO A 266 -0.69 -21.70 3.83
C PRO A 266 0.70 -21.09 3.87
N ARG A 267 1.78 -21.90 3.83
CA ARG A 267 3.16 -21.37 3.84
C ARG A 267 3.50 -20.52 2.62
N LEU A 268 3.01 -20.89 1.44
CA LEU A 268 3.21 -20.07 0.23
C LEU A 268 2.39 -18.77 0.27
N THR A 269 1.26 -18.77 0.98
CA THR A 269 0.41 -17.59 1.19
C THR A 269 1.02 -16.64 2.22
N GLU A 270 1.53 -17.18 3.33
CA GLU A 270 2.30 -16.44 4.34
C GLU A 270 3.53 -15.76 3.72
N ALA A 271 4.16 -16.41 2.75
CA ALA A 271 5.29 -15.87 2.00
C ALA A 271 4.90 -14.92 0.86
N GLY A 272 3.60 -14.65 0.66
CA GLY A 272 3.10 -13.71 -0.35
C GLY A 272 3.28 -14.15 -1.81
N ILE A 273 3.60 -15.42 -2.09
CA ILE A 273 3.84 -15.92 -3.46
C ILE A 273 2.52 -16.33 -4.14
N VAL A 274 1.58 -16.87 -3.37
CA VAL A 274 0.28 -17.33 -3.88
C VAL A 274 -0.85 -16.76 -3.03
N THR A 275 -2.03 -16.63 -3.62
CA THR A 275 -3.28 -16.43 -2.88
C THR A 275 -4.08 -17.72 -2.93
N PHE A 276 -4.49 -18.22 -1.76
CA PHE A 276 -5.36 -19.39 -1.64
C PHE A 276 -6.72 -19.00 -1.06
N ASP A 277 -7.75 -19.06 -1.90
CA ASP A 277 -9.14 -18.90 -1.51
C ASP A 277 -9.70 -20.25 -1.06
N ARG A 278 -9.88 -20.43 0.25
CA ARG A 278 -10.43 -21.67 0.83
C ARG A 278 -11.90 -21.85 0.51
N SER A 279 -12.65 -20.77 0.35
CA SER A 279 -14.10 -20.80 0.10
C SER A 279 -14.40 -21.19 -1.34
N ALA A 280 -13.60 -20.68 -2.28
CA ALA A 280 -13.69 -20.99 -3.71
C ALA A 280 -12.75 -22.11 -4.17
N GLU A 281 -12.01 -22.72 -3.25
CA GLU A 281 -11.00 -23.78 -3.49
C GLU A 281 -10.00 -23.45 -4.62
N ARG A 282 -9.58 -22.19 -4.72
CA ARG A 282 -8.80 -21.69 -5.85
C ARG A 282 -7.46 -21.13 -5.41
N VAL A 283 -6.42 -21.49 -6.15
CA VAL A 283 -5.05 -21.02 -5.94
C VAL A 283 -4.62 -20.19 -7.13
N ARG A 284 -4.08 -19.00 -6.88
CA ARG A 284 -3.51 -18.13 -7.90
C ARG A 284 -2.14 -17.60 -7.47
N LEU A 285 -1.31 -17.23 -8.43
CA LEU A 285 -0.14 -16.40 -8.15
C LEU A 285 -0.61 -15.06 -7.56
N ALA A 286 0.07 -14.58 -6.53
CA ALA A 286 -0.25 -13.28 -5.92
C ALA A 286 0.46 -12.16 -6.68
N ASP A 287 -0.12 -10.96 -6.77
CA ASP A 287 0.53 -9.79 -7.40
C ASP A 287 1.61 -9.14 -6.51
N GLY A 288 2.32 -9.96 -5.71
CA GLY A 288 3.32 -9.54 -4.74
C GLY A 288 4.67 -9.19 -5.36
N ASN A 289 5.57 -8.65 -4.53
CA ASN A 289 6.93 -8.22 -4.92
C ASN A 289 7.91 -9.41 -5.11
N TRP A 290 7.49 -10.43 -5.88
CA TRP A 290 8.32 -11.57 -6.29
C TRP A 290 8.48 -11.58 -7.82
N SER A 291 9.69 -11.88 -8.31
CA SER A 291 9.94 -11.97 -9.76
C SER A 291 9.68 -13.39 -10.27
N ALA A 292 8.81 -13.52 -11.27
CA ALA A 292 8.57 -14.79 -11.97
C ALA A 292 9.88 -15.38 -12.55
N ASP A 293 10.79 -14.52 -13.00
CA ASP A 293 12.08 -14.95 -13.55
C ASP A 293 13.04 -15.44 -12.45
N ARG A 294 13.00 -14.82 -11.25
CA ARG A 294 13.75 -15.31 -10.07
C ARG A 294 13.24 -16.67 -9.61
N LEU A 295 11.91 -16.84 -9.53
CA LEU A 295 11.31 -18.15 -9.23
C LEU A 295 11.69 -19.20 -10.28
N ARG A 296 11.60 -18.88 -11.57
CA ARG A 296 12.01 -19.80 -12.65
C ARG A 296 13.45 -20.23 -12.52
N ARG A 297 14.37 -19.34 -12.13
CA ARG A 297 15.78 -19.67 -11.91
C ARG A 297 15.94 -20.72 -10.81
N TYR A 298 15.30 -20.52 -9.65
CA TYR A 298 15.32 -21.49 -8.54
C TYR A 298 14.61 -22.81 -8.87
N LEU A 299 13.55 -22.75 -9.67
CA LEU A 299 12.81 -23.93 -10.09
C LEU A 299 13.51 -24.72 -11.20
N THR A 300 14.51 -24.16 -11.87
CA THR A 300 15.25 -24.80 -12.97
C THR A 300 16.66 -25.26 -12.55
N ALA A 301 17.22 -24.68 -11.48
CA ALA A 301 18.50 -25.12 -10.93
C ALA A 301 18.40 -26.58 -10.43
N PRO A 302 19.34 -27.47 -10.80
CA PRO A 302 19.58 -28.69 -10.04
C PRO A 302 19.88 -28.26 -8.61
N LEU A 303 19.19 -28.82 -7.61
CA LEU A 303 19.63 -28.60 -6.24
C LEU A 303 20.99 -29.27 -6.11
N ASP A 304 22.03 -28.48 -5.80
CA ASP A 304 23.26 -29.05 -5.28
C ASP A 304 22.86 -29.79 -4.01
N ASP A 305 22.98 -31.12 -4.07
CA ASP A 305 22.73 -32.05 -2.98
C ASP A 305 23.90 -31.87 -2.00
N ASP A 306 23.80 -30.86 -1.13
CA ASP A 306 24.73 -30.72 -0.01
C ASP A 306 24.33 -31.73 1.07
N GLY A 307 25.28 -32.62 1.38
CA GLY A 307 25.09 -33.91 2.06
C GLY A 307 24.83 -33.90 3.56
#